data_AF-E3H414-F1
#
_entry.id   AF-E3H414-F1
#
_cell.length_a   1.000
_cell.length_b   1.000
_cell.length_c   1.000
_cell.angle_alpha   90.00
_cell.angle_beta   90.00
_cell.angle_gamma   90.00
#
_symmetry.space_group_name_H-M   'P 1'
#
loop_
_entity.id
_entity.type
_entity.pdbx_description
1 polymer ?
#
loop_
_entity_poly.entity_id
_entity_poly.type
_entity_poly.pdbx_seq_one_letter_code
_entity_poly.pdbx_strand_id
1 'polypeptide(L)'
;MLWNFFPIVYTTYLSGWSYMVLFLLLDKTGNDEIGCVLAREGALIKPGRRWKHLHNPAMTIDRNVEGELPVSDIVEKATALVEELYAENPLPTIRIKPSEAAEPLPVTVSKFGGVPYLPAGVEAPTDSDGVPMGMVAQINCTELPENPIYPPTGMVQFWVSTNVCWGIDKEENHRVIYYPQLGEANPDAVATWEDHERDFWWPIKSECALEFTTPGREIFAPNDSINHPLLEKWNQAYPEQAITSLDDFDVYVEEIEDFTGSGNYSRLGGLPDFIQGDPRREEPENSDIRRRTVNLLTINSNIGVLWGDCGTANWVIAPDRLAARDFSQVFYEWSCS
;
A
#
# COMPACT_ATOMS: atom_id res chain seq x y z
N MET A 1 -40.46 12.56 41.65
CA MET A 1 -39.26 12.00 42.30
C MET A 1 -38.60 11.07 41.29
N LEU A 2 -37.68 11.62 40.49
CA LEU A 2 -36.87 10.86 39.52
C LEU A 2 -35.86 10.04 40.31
N TRP A 3 -35.90 8.71 40.22
CA TRP A 3 -34.83 7.85 40.68
C TRP A 3 -33.99 7.47 39.47
N ASN A 4 -32.78 8.01 39.39
CA ASN A 4 -31.76 7.64 38.42
C ASN A 4 -31.27 6.22 38.75
N PHE A 5 -31.52 5.26 37.87
CA PHE A 5 -30.80 4.00 37.87
C PHE A 5 -29.58 4.18 36.96
N PHE A 6 -28.40 4.24 37.56
CA PHE A 6 -27.14 4.15 36.83
C PHE A 6 -26.82 2.68 36.58
N PRO A 7 -26.55 2.24 35.34
CA PRO A 7 -25.95 0.94 35.12
C PRO A 7 -24.54 0.95 35.73
N ILE A 8 -24.24 -0.03 36.57
CA ILE A 8 -22.87 -0.27 37.03
C ILE A 8 -22.16 -0.99 35.89
N VAL A 9 -21.25 -0.28 35.21
CA VAL A 9 -20.40 -0.84 34.17
C VAL A 9 -19.12 -1.33 34.82
N TYR A 10 -18.85 -2.62 34.72
CA TYR A 10 -17.54 -3.18 35.02
C TYR A 10 -16.77 -3.34 33.72
N THR A 11 -15.68 -2.59 33.58
CA THR A 11 -14.69 -2.76 32.51
C THR A 11 -13.49 -3.50 33.06
N THR A 12 -13.21 -4.70 32.54
CA THR A 12 -11.94 -5.41 32.81
C THR A 12 -11.09 -5.42 31.54
N TYR A 13 -9.85 -4.99 31.68
CA TYR A 13 -8.84 -5.00 30.62
C TYR A 13 -8.41 -6.44 30.34
N LEU A 14 -8.64 -6.92 29.13
CA LEU A 14 -7.99 -8.10 28.58
C LEU A 14 -7.10 -7.61 27.44
N SER A 15 -5.82 -7.99 27.48
CA SER A 15 -4.73 -7.52 26.63
C SER A 15 -5.10 -7.23 25.16
N GLY A 16 -4.53 -6.15 24.61
CA GLY A 16 -4.46 -5.90 23.18
C GLY A 16 -5.39 -4.81 22.71
N TRP A 17 -6.62 -5.15 22.27
CA TRP A 17 -7.47 -4.22 21.51
C TRP A 17 -8.98 -4.51 21.65
N SER A 18 -9.42 -5.07 22.79
CA SER A 18 -10.84 -5.41 23.03
C SER A 18 -11.27 -5.10 24.47
N TYR A 19 -12.44 -4.49 24.64
CA TYR A 19 -13.11 -4.36 25.95
C TYR A 19 -14.32 -5.29 26.00
N MET A 20 -14.53 -5.93 27.16
CA MET A 20 -15.76 -6.67 27.45
C MET A 20 -16.66 -5.77 28.32
N VAL A 21 -17.85 -5.45 27.82
CA VAL A 21 -18.83 -4.64 28.56
C VAL A 21 -19.92 -5.56 29.08
N LEU A 22 -19.95 -5.76 30.40
CA LEU A 22 -20.97 -6.56 31.06
C LEU A 22 -22.11 -5.65 31.53
N PHE A 23 -23.35 -5.95 31.14
CA PHE A 23 -24.53 -5.28 31.69
C PHE A 23 -25.32 -6.26 32.57
N LEU A 24 -25.57 -5.86 33.82
CA LEU A 24 -26.55 -6.53 34.68
C LEU A 24 -27.90 -5.88 34.45
N LEU A 25 -28.83 -6.63 33.85
CA LEU A 25 -30.23 -6.24 33.73
C LEU A 25 -31.02 -6.90 34.85
N LEU A 26 -31.41 -6.10 35.85
CA LEU A 26 -32.35 -6.52 36.88
C LEU A 26 -33.76 -6.54 36.28
N ASP A 27 -34.30 -7.73 36.03
CA ASP A 27 -35.73 -7.90 35.74
C ASP A 27 -36.55 -7.76 37.03
N LYS A 28 -37.75 -7.17 36.93
CA LYS A 28 -38.66 -6.91 38.06
C LYS A 28 -39.24 -8.18 38.70
N THR A 29 -38.88 -9.36 38.21
CA THR A 29 -39.35 -10.67 38.69
C THR A 29 -38.29 -11.46 39.44
N GLY A 30 -37.11 -10.88 39.73
CA GLY A 30 -36.16 -11.45 40.69
C GLY A 30 -35.32 -12.63 40.19
N ASN A 31 -35.12 -12.74 38.88
CA ASN A 31 -34.10 -13.62 38.31
C ASN A 31 -33.06 -12.75 37.59
N ASP A 32 -31.82 -12.80 38.05
CA ASP A 32 -30.70 -12.10 37.43
C ASP A 32 -30.22 -12.90 36.21
N GLU A 33 -30.40 -12.38 34.99
CA GLU A 33 -29.74 -12.90 33.79
C GLU A 33 -28.52 -12.03 33.44
N ILE A 34 -27.35 -12.65 33.33
CA ILE A 34 -26.11 -11.99 32.91
C ILE A 34 -25.98 -12.15 31.38
N GLY A 35 -26.14 -11.05 30.66
CA GLY A 35 -25.81 -10.98 29.23
C GLY A 35 -24.40 -10.44 29.02
N CYS A 36 -23.64 -11.04 28.09
CA CYS A 36 -22.32 -10.56 27.68
C CYS A 36 -22.37 -10.11 26.21
N VAL A 37 -21.85 -8.90 25.93
CA VAL A 37 -21.69 -8.39 24.56
C VAL A 37 -20.25 -7.95 24.39
N LEU A 38 -19.59 -8.49 23.37
CA LEU A 38 -18.28 -8.02 22.89
C LEU A 38 -18.51 -6.83 21.96
N ALA A 39 -17.89 -5.69 22.25
CA ALA A 39 -17.97 -4.50 21.42
C ALA A 39 -16.56 -3.98 21.10
N ARG A 40 -16.32 -3.62 19.83
CA ARG A 40 -15.12 -2.92 19.36
C ARG A 40 -15.38 -1.41 19.30
N GLU A 41 -14.33 -0.62 19.43
CA GLU A 41 -14.39 0.84 19.52
C GLU A 41 -15.03 1.45 18.25
N GLY A 42 -15.98 2.38 18.41
CA GLY A 42 -16.66 3.10 17.32
C GLY A 42 -18.17 2.84 17.17
N ALA A 43 -18.72 1.76 17.74
CA ALA A 43 -20.15 1.47 17.63
C ALA A 43 -21.01 2.32 18.57
N LEU A 44 -21.58 3.41 18.06
CA LEU A 44 -22.66 4.15 18.72
C LEU A 44 -23.93 3.28 18.76
N ILE A 45 -24.18 2.56 19.85
CA ILE A 45 -25.43 1.84 20.07
C ILE A 45 -26.56 2.87 20.28
N LYS A 46 -27.35 3.14 19.23
CA LYS A 46 -28.60 3.91 19.36
C LYS A 46 -29.73 2.98 19.81
N PRO A 47 -30.41 3.23 20.95
CA PRO A 47 -31.54 2.42 21.38
C PRO A 47 -32.78 2.77 20.54
N GLY A 48 -33.11 1.94 19.56
CA GLY A 48 -34.34 2.04 18.79
C GLY A 48 -35.56 1.60 19.61
N ARG A 49 -36.59 2.44 19.67
CA ARG A 49 -37.90 2.10 20.28
C ARG A 49 -38.67 1.14 19.37
N ARG A 50 -38.65 -0.16 19.64
CA ARG A 50 -39.74 -1.09 19.32
C ARG A 50 -39.58 -2.41 20.08
N TRP A 51 -40.36 -2.56 21.14
CA TRP A 51 -40.62 -3.84 21.78
C TRP A 51 -41.48 -4.72 20.88
N LYS A 52 -41.03 -5.96 20.63
CA LYS A 52 -41.92 -7.10 20.39
C LYS A 52 -41.44 -8.26 21.26
N HIS A 53 -42.31 -8.68 22.17
CA HIS A 53 -42.15 -9.85 23.02
C HIS A 53 -41.94 -11.10 22.16
N LEU A 54 -40.87 -11.86 22.42
CA LEU A 54 -40.67 -13.21 21.90
C LEU A 54 -41.09 -14.23 22.97
N HIS A 55 -42.11 -15.03 22.66
CA HIS A 55 -42.33 -16.32 23.30
C HIS A 55 -42.72 -17.33 22.22
N ASN A 56 -41.75 -18.12 21.74
CA ASN A 56 -41.93 -19.54 21.40
C ASN A 56 -40.57 -20.21 21.08
N PRO A 57 -40.21 -21.38 21.65
CA PRO A 57 -39.00 -22.10 21.29
C PRO A 57 -39.30 -23.11 20.18
N ALA A 58 -39.35 -22.64 18.93
CA ALA A 58 -39.23 -23.44 17.71
C ALA A 58 -39.39 -22.51 16.49
N MET A 59 -38.39 -21.70 16.21
CA MET A 59 -38.20 -21.13 14.87
C MET A 59 -36.73 -21.19 14.56
N THR A 60 -36.39 -22.12 13.67
CA THR A 60 -35.20 -22.03 12.82
C THR A 60 -35.21 -20.64 12.20
N ILE A 61 -34.21 -19.82 12.52
CA ILE A 61 -34.05 -18.53 11.85
C ILE A 61 -33.48 -18.85 10.46
N ASP A 62 -34.38 -19.04 9.51
CA ASP A 62 -34.05 -18.97 8.09
C ASP A 62 -33.76 -17.49 7.79
N ARG A 63 -32.47 -17.10 7.85
CA ARG A 63 -32.02 -15.80 7.37
C ARG A 63 -31.83 -15.88 5.86
N ASN A 64 -32.94 -16.01 5.13
CA ASN A 64 -32.98 -15.58 3.74
C ASN A 64 -33.62 -14.19 3.72
N VAL A 65 -32.77 -13.17 3.90
CA VAL A 65 -33.08 -11.84 3.38
C VAL A 65 -32.85 -11.95 1.88
N GLU A 66 -33.92 -12.02 1.10
CA GLU A 66 -33.82 -11.90 -0.36
C GLU A 66 -33.11 -10.58 -0.68
N GLY A 67 -31.83 -10.66 -1.07
CA GLY A 67 -31.03 -9.52 -1.52
C GLY A 67 -29.63 -9.39 -0.93
N GLU A 68 -29.30 -10.06 0.18
CA GLU A 68 -27.94 -10.06 0.74
C GLU A 68 -27.37 -11.49 0.69
N LEU A 69 -26.36 -11.69 -0.15
CA LEU A 69 -25.63 -12.96 -0.23
C LEU A 69 -24.92 -13.23 1.11
N PRO A 70 -24.87 -14.47 1.60
CA PRO A 70 -24.17 -14.79 2.84
C PRO A 70 -22.67 -14.45 2.73
N VAL A 71 -22.10 -13.93 3.82
CA VAL A 71 -20.68 -13.52 4.02
C VAL A 71 -19.65 -14.41 3.29
N SER A 72 -19.82 -15.73 3.31
CA SER A 72 -18.88 -16.67 2.70
C SER A 72 -18.86 -16.60 1.16
N ASP A 73 -19.91 -16.10 0.52
CA ASP A 73 -20.07 -16.15 -0.94
C ASP A 73 -19.19 -15.12 -1.66
N ILE A 74 -19.00 -13.90 -1.13
CA ILE A 74 -18.16 -12.88 -1.79
C ILE A 74 -16.68 -13.28 -1.72
N VAL A 75 -16.20 -13.67 -0.55
CA VAL A 75 -14.81 -14.11 -0.36
C VAL A 75 -14.51 -15.33 -1.21
N GLU A 76 -15.38 -16.36 -1.21
CA GLU A 76 -15.21 -17.55 -2.05
C GLU A 76 -15.15 -17.20 -3.54
N LYS A 77 -16.02 -16.30 -4.02
CA LYS A 77 -16.02 -15.82 -5.40
C LYS A 77 -14.75 -15.06 -5.75
N ALA A 78 -14.36 -14.09 -4.91
CA ALA A 78 -13.16 -13.27 -5.13
C ALA A 78 -11.91 -14.16 -5.14
N THR A 79 -11.77 -15.05 -4.16
CA THR A 79 -10.69 -16.04 -4.08
C THR A 79 -10.63 -16.94 -5.32
N ALA A 80 -11.77 -17.44 -5.81
CA ALA A 80 -11.81 -18.25 -7.02
C ALA A 80 -11.30 -17.47 -8.25
N LEU A 81 -11.76 -16.23 -8.43
CA LEU A 81 -11.29 -15.37 -9.53
C LEU A 81 -9.80 -15.03 -9.40
N VAL A 82 -9.29 -14.85 -8.18
CA VAL A 82 -7.86 -14.63 -7.94
C VAL A 82 -7.02 -15.86 -8.30
N GLU A 83 -7.46 -17.07 -7.97
CA GLU A 83 -6.77 -18.30 -8.42
C GLU A 83 -6.75 -18.44 -9.95
N GLU A 84 -7.83 -18.03 -10.62
CA GLU A 84 -7.83 -17.96 -12.09
C GLU A 84 -6.84 -16.90 -12.62
N LEU A 85 -6.77 -15.71 -12.00
CA LEU A 85 -5.76 -14.69 -12.35
C LEU A 85 -4.33 -15.21 -12.18
N TYR A 86 -4.06 -15.97 -11.12
CA TYR A 86 -2.78 -16.64 -10.91
C TYR A 86 -2.42 -17.62 -12.04
N ALA A 87 -3.40 -18.28 -12.64
CA ALA A 87 -3.18 -19.21 -13.74
C ALA A 87 -3.04 -18.51 -15.11
N GLU A 88 -3.76 -17.41 -15.33
CA GLU A 88 -3.89 -16.77 -16.64
C GLU A 88 -2.82 -15.71 -16.92
N ASN A 89 -2.54 -14.85 -15.94
CA ASN A 89 -1.76 -13.64 -16.17
C ASN A 89 -0.92 -13.28 -14.94
N PRO A 90 0.24 -13.93 -14.73
CA PRO A 90 1.14 -13.55 -13.65
C PRO A 90 1.61 -12.11 -13.87
N LEU A 91 1.17 -11.19 -12.99
CA LEU A 91 1.74 -9.84 -12.93
C LEU A 91 3.22 -9.97 -12.59
N PRO A 92 4.13 -9.56 -13.49
CA PRO A 92 5.56 -9.64 -13.22
C PRO A 92 5.88 -8.78 -12.00
N THR A 93 6.44 -9.40 -10.97
CA THR A 93 6.79 -8.74 -9.70
C THR A 93 8.17 -9.21 -9.28
N ILE A 94 8.97 -8.28 -8.75
CA ILE A 94 10.25 -8.57 -8.12
C ILE A 94 10.21 -7.98 -6.72
N ARG A 95 10.31 -8.84 -5.72
CA ARG A 95 10.42 -8.44 -4.31
C ARG A 95 11.82 -7.93 -4.03
N ILE A 96 11.89 -6.79 -3.34
CA ILE A 96 13.11 -6.17 -2.87
C ILE A 96 13.18 -6.36 -1.36
N LYS A 97 14.28 -6.94 -0.88
CA LYS A 97 14.59 -7.02 0.54
C LYS A 97 15.82 -6.16 0.85
N PRO A 98 15.65 -5.02 1.54
CA PRO A 98 16.77 -4.18 1.93
C PRO A 98 17.50 -4.72 3.16
N SER A 99 18.80 -4.44 3.25
CA SER A 99 19.61 -4.60 4.45
C SER A 99 20.60 -3.44 4.58
N GLU A 100 20.82 -2.94 5.80
CA GLU A 100 21.77 -1.83 6.00
C GLU A 100 23.18 -2.26 5.61
N ALA A 101 23.86 -1.40 4.84
CA ALA A 101 25.24 -1.61 4.47
C ALA A 101 26.16 -1.26 5.64
N ALA A 102 27.08 -2.18 5.98
CA ALA A 102 28.08 -1.93 7.02
C ALA A 102 29.19 -0.96 6.55
N GLU A 103 29.42 -0.89 5.25
CA GLU A 103 30.42 -0.05 4.58
C GLU A 103 29.80 0.55 3.32
N PRO A 104 30.31 1.69 2.82
CA PRO A 104 29.79 2.32 1.61
C PRO A 104 29.74 1.36 0.41
N LEU A 105 28.59 1.28 -0.25
CA LEU A 105 28.40 0.38 -1.39
C LEU A 105 29.01 0.97 -2.67
N PRO A 106 29.53 0.14 -3.59
CA PRO A 106 29.99 0.62 -4.88
C PRO A 106 28.88 1.40 -5.58
N VAL A 107 29.23 2.52 -6.23
CA VAL A 107 28.21 3.38 -6.87
C VAL A 107 27.45 2.69 -8.00
N THR A 108 27.92 1.56 -8.52
CA THR A 108 27.30 0.86 -9.66
C THR A 108 26.35 -0.30 -9.27
N VAL A 109 26.12 -0.55 -7.98
CA VAL A 109 25.19 -1.63 -7.53
C VAL A 109 23.79 -1.10 -7.25
N SER A 110 22.79 -1.97 -7.18
CA SER A 110 21.46 -1.58 -6.72
C SER A 110 21.45 -1.26 -5.24
N LYS A 111 20.83 -0.15 -4.85
CA LYS A 111 20.78 0.32 -3.45
C LYS A 111 19.66 1.31 -3.19
N PHE A 112 19.28 1.44 -1.92
CA PHE A 112 18.57 2.60 -1.41
C PHE A 112 19.56 3.57 -0.74
N GLY A 113 19.44 4.86 -1.05
CA GLY A 113 20.33 5.92 -0.59
C GLY A 113 21.81 5.72 -0.96
N GLY A 114 22.68 6.32 -0.16
CA GLY A 114 24.12 6.32 -0.41
C GLY A 114 24.56 7.24 -1.54
N VAL A 115 25.84 7.12 -1.94
CA VAL A 115 26.40 7.94 -3.02
C VAL A 115 25.88 7.45 -4.37
N PRO A 116 25.20 8.28 -5.17
CA PRO A 116 24.62 7.86 -6.44
C PRO A 116 25.70 7.62 -7.50
N TYR A 117 25.43 6.72 -8.45
CA TYR A 117 26.12 6.77 -9.73
C TYR A 117 25.70 8.02 -10.51
N LEU A 118 26.65 8.87 -10.86
CA LEU A 118 26.49 9.89 -11.88
C LEU A 118 27.64 9.74 -12.87
N PRO A 119 27.43 9.86 -14.20
CA PRO A 119 28.54 9.88 -15.13
C PRO A 119 29.53 11.02 -14.81
N ALA A 120 30.81 10.84 -15.13
CA ALA A 120 31.83 11.86 -14.88
C ALA A 120 31.42 13.25 -15.41
N GLY A 121 31.49 14.26 -14.54
CA GLY A 121 31.09 15.65 -14.85
C GLY A 121 29.59 15.92 -14.84
N VAL A 122 28.75 14.94 -14.51
CA VAL A 122 27.29 15.12 -14.35
C VAL A 122 26.98 15.38 -12.88
N GLU A 123 26.27 16.48 -12.61
CA GLU A 123 25.78 16.83 -11.28
C GLU A 123 24.42 16.17 -10.99
N ALA A 124 24.02 16.14 -9.71
CA ALA A 124 22.70 15.67 -9.31
C ALA A 124 21.60 16.54 -9.97
N PRO A 125 20.45 15.96 -10.36
CA PRO A 125 19.34 16.75 -10.87
C PRO A 125 18.85 17.74 -9.82
N THR A 126 18.41 18.92 -10.25
CA THR A 126 17.83 19.93 -9.36
C THR A 126 16.31 19.95 -9.43
N ASP A 127 15.67 20.35 -8.35
CA ASP A 127 14.24 20.61 -8.26
C ASP A 127 13.84 21.96 -8.88
N SER A 128 12.56 22.34 -8.72
CA SER A 128 12.01 23.58 -9.27
C SER A 128 12.64 24.87 -8.71
N ASP A 129 13.29 24.80 -7.55
CA ASP A 129 13.97 25.93 -6.91
C ASP A 129 15.49 25.93 -7.19
N GLY A 130 15.97 24.97 -8.00
CA GLY A 130 17.38 24.82 -8.34
C GLY A 130 18.20 24.14 -7.23
N VAL A 131 17.54 23.51 -6.26
CA VAL A 131 18.21 22.76 -5.18
C VAL A 131 18.50 21.33 -5.65
N PRO A 132 19.70 20.78 -5.43
CA PRO A 132 20.00 19.39 -5.76
C PRO A 132 19.03 18.42 -5.07
N MET A 133 18.41 17.53 -5.86
CA MET A 133 17.59 16.43 -5.37
C MET A 133 18.45 15.35 -4.70
N GLY A 134 17.82 14.57 -3.82
CA GLY A 134 18.44 13.38 -3.25
C GLY A 134 18.05 12.10 -3.97
N MET A 135 19.01 11.21 -4.14
CA MET A 135 18.76 9.88 -4.70
C MET A 135 18.15 8.98 -3.62
N VAL A 136 16.94 8.48 -3.88
CA VAL A 136 16.21 7.57 -3.00
C VAL A 136 16.64 6.13 -3.28
N ALA A 137 16.70 5.78 -4.57
CA ALA A 137 17.04 4.44 -5.01
C ALA A 137 17.77 4.47 -6.34
N GLN A 138 18.62 3.47 -6.57
CA GLN A 138 19.14 3.14 -7.88
C GLN A 138 19.11 1.63 -8.09
N ILE A 139 18.74 1.19 -9.29
CA ILE A 139 18.55 -0.21 -9.64
C ILE A 139 19.43 -0.51 -10.85
N ASN A 140 20.45 -1.33 -10.64
CA ASN A 140 21.27 -1.86 -11.72
C ASN A 140 20.48 -2.98 -12.40
N CYS A 141 20.10 -2.74 -13.65
CA CYS A 141 19.25 -3.64 -14.41
C CYS A 141 19.84 -5.05 -14.58
N THR A 142 21.17 -5.20 -14.54
CA THR A 142 21.82 -6.52 -14.68
C THR A 142 21.78 -7.36 -13.41
N GLU A 143 21.39 -6.78 -12.27
CA GLU A 143 21.25 -7.50 -10.99
C GLU A 143 19.84 -8.08 -10.81
N LEU A 144 18.89 -7.70 -11.68
CA LEU A 144 17.51 -8.16 -11.60
C LEU A 144 17.38 -9.57 -12.20
N PRO A 145 16.46 -10.41 -11.66
CA PRO A 145 16.02 -11.60 -12.36
C PRO A 145 15.38 -11.23 -13.71
N GLU A 146 15.30 -12.18 -14.65
CA GLU A 146 14.66 -11.94 -15.94
C GLU A 146 13.23 -11.43 -15.76
N ASN A 147 12.94 -10.27 -16.36
CA ASN A 147 11.66 -9.60 -16.20
C ASN A 147 11.35 -8.67 -17.39
N PRO A 148 10.07 -8.38 -17.67
CA PRO A 148 9.66 -7.44 -18.72
C PRO A 148 9.54 -5.98 -18.24
N ILE A 149 9.82 -5.69 -16.96
CA ILE A 149 9.53 -4.41 -16.32
C ILE A 149 10.70 -3.43 -16.54
N TYR A 150 11.94 -3.93 -16.40
CA TYR A 150 13.17 -3.14 -16.51
C TYR A 150 13.93 -3.45 -17.80
N PRO A 151 14.68 -2.49 -18.35
CA PRO A 151 15.63 -2.77 -19.43
C PRO A 151 16.62 -3.89 -19.04
N PRO A 152 17.22 -4.62 -20.00
CA PRO A 152 18.15 -5.70 -19.67
C PRO A 152 19.51 -5.22 -19.14
N THR A 153 19.86 -3.95 -19.39
CA THR A 153 21.13 -3.34 -18.97
C THR A 153 20.94 -1.87 -18.61
N GLY A 154 21.89 -1.33 -17.86
CA GLY A 154 21.92 0.07 -17.45
C GLY A 154 21.49 0.26 -16.00
N MET A 155 21.21 1.50 -15.63
CA MET A 155 20.82 1.89 -14.28
C MET A 155 19.60 2.79 -14.35
N VAL A 156 18.58 2.49 -13.55
CA VAL A 156 17.43 3.37 -13.33
C VAL A 156 17.57 3.98 -11.94
N GLN A 157 17.42 5.29 -11.81
CA GLN A 157 17.54 6.01 -10.55
C GLN A 157 16.28 6.82 -10.25
N PHE A 158 15.96 6.92 -8.97
CA PHE A 158 14.79 7.60 -8.44
C PHE A 158 15.25 8.74 -7.53
N TRP A 159 14.87 9.95 -7.88
CA TRP A 159 15.29 11.19 -7.25
C TRP A 159 14.07 11.97 -6.77
N VAL A 160 14.19 12.58 -5.59
CA VAL A 160 13.15 13.46 -5.04
C VAL A 160 13.78 14.71 -4.43
N SER A 161 13.04 15.81 -4.43
CA SER A 161 13.45 17.06 -3.80
C SER A 161 13.71 16.86 -2.31
N THR A 162 14.67 17.61 -1.79
CA THR A 162 14.99 17.68 -0.37
C THR A 162 14.09 18.69 0.38
N ASN A 163 12.93 19.00 -0.16
CA ASN A 163 11.91 19.80 0.51
C ASN A 163 11.12 18.96 1.53
N VAL A 164 10.28 19.63 2.34
CA VAL A 164 9.46 18.98 3.38
C VAL A 164 8.40 18.02 2.84
N CYS A 165 8.10 18.08 1.54
CA CYS A 165 7.12 17.24 0.86
C CYS A 165 7.77 16.06 0.11
N TRP A 166 9.09 15.93 0.16
CA TRP A 166 9.88 14.96 -0.62
C TRP A 166 9.48 14.90 -2.09
N GLY A 167 9.20 16.06 -2.70
CA GLY A 167 8.96 16.19 -4.13
C GLY A 167 7.60 15.72 -4.65
N ILE A 168 6.64 15.40 -3.78
CA ILE A 168 5.25 15.11 -4.20
C ILE A 168 4.48 16.38 -4.62
N ASP A 169 4.95 17.55 -4.20
CA ASP A 169 4.24 18.83 -4.37
C ASP A 169 4.22 19.34 -5.81
N LYS A 170 5.22 18.96 -6.63
CA LYS A 170 5.33 19.36 -8.04
C LYS A 170 5.98 18.28 -8.89
N GLU A 171 5.60 18.17 -10.17
CA GLU A 171 6.16 17.19 -11.11
C GLU A 171 7.67 17.43 -11.35
N GLU A 172 8.13 18.69 -11.30
CA GLU A 172 9.55 19.02 -11.44
C GLU A 172 10.40 18.67 -10.22
N ASN A 173 9.77 18.34 -9.08
CA ASN A 173 10.45 18.07 -7.81
C ASN A 173 10.76 16.58 -7.60
N HIS A 174 10.49 15.71 -8.56
CA HIS A 174 10.95 14.33 -8.60
C HIS A 174 11.45 13.97 -10.00
N ARG A 175 12.32 12.96 -10.09
CA ARG A 175 12.87 12.54 -11.38
C ARG A 175 13.22 11.07 -11.39
N VAL A 176 12.93 10.42 -12.52
CA VAL A 176 13.46 9.09 -12.83
C VAL A 176 14.45 9.22 -13.97
N ILE A 177 15.67 8.74 -13.79
CA ILE A 177 16.74 8.83 -14.77
C ILE A 177 17.17 7.42 -15.16
N TYR A 178 17.23 7.14 -16.46
CA TYR A 178 17.78 5.90 -17.00
C TYR A 178 19.11 6.17 -17.71
N TYR A 179 20.17 5.52 -17.24
CA TYR A 179 21.47 5.46 -17.89
C TYR A 179 21.62 4.11 -18.62
N PRO A 180 21.57 4.07 -19.97
CA PRO A 180 21.64 2.81 -20.71
C PRO A 180 22.95 2.05 -20.56
N GLN A 181 24.03 2.77 -20.26
CA GLN A 181 25.39 2.27 -20.09
C GLN A 181 26.07 3.00 -18.94
N LEU A 182 26.92 2.29 -18.20
CA LEU A 182 27.74 2.84 -17.13
C LEU A 182 29.16 3.07 -17.65
N GLY A 183 29.67 4.27 -17.41
CA GLY A 183 31.06 4.66 -17.63
C GLY A 183 31.75 5.06 -16.33
N GLU A 184 32.76 5.92 -16.43
CA GLU A 184 33.43 6.52 -15.28
C GLU A 184 32.41 7.30 -14.41
N ALA A 185 32.46 7.06 -13.11
CA ALA A 185 31.58 7.73 -12.16
C ALA A 185 32.14 9.10 -11.76
N ASN A 186 31.24 10.04 -11.46
CA ASN A 186 31.60 11.34 -10.93
C ASN A 186 32.20 11.18 -9.52
N PRO A 187 33.48 11.54 -9.29
CA PRO A 187 34.10 11.43 -7.97
C PRO A 187 33.53 12.44 -6.96
N ASP A 188 32.86 13.50 -7.44
CA ASP A 188 32.29 14.55 -6.61
C ASP A 188 30.81 14.28 -6.26
N ALA A 189 30.25 13.15 -6.67
CA ALA A 189 28.90 12.74 -6.29
C ALA A 189 28.84 12.51 -4.77
N VAL A 190 27.79 13.02 -4.13
CA VAL A 190 27.59 12.92 -2.68
C VAL A 190 26.22 12.33 -2.37
N ALA A 191 26.15 11.61 -1.26
CA ALA A 191 24.89 11.11 -0.71
C ALA A 191 24.11 12.25 -0.05
N THR A 192 22.78 12.18 -0.14
CA THR A 192 21.88 13.03 0.65
C THR A 192 21.68 12.42 2.03
N TRP A 193 21.77 13.26 3.05
CA TRP A 193 21.57 12.87 4.45
C TRP A 193 20.67 13.89 5.14
N GLU A 194 19.98 13.44 6.19
CA GLU A 194 19.21 14.32 7.05
C GLU A 194 20.09 15.41 7.68
N ASP A 195 19.52 16.61 7.84
CA ASP A 195 20.18 17.75 8.45
C ASP A 195 19.24 18.33 9.50
N HIS A 196 19.40 17.87 10.74
CA HIS A 196 18.59 18.28 11.88
C HIS A 196 18.75 19.76 12.23
N GLU A 197 19.90 20.37 11.91
CA GLU A 197 20.10 21.82 12.15
C GLU A 197 19.26 22.66 11.20
N ARG A 198 18.95 22.11 10.02
CA ARG A 198 18.08 22.74 9.01
C ARG A 198 16.63 22.26 9.07
N ASP A 199 16.26 21.49 10.08
CA ASP A 199 14.94 20.85 10.21
C ASP A 199 14.58 20.03 8.95
N PHE A 200 15.61 19.43 8.33
CA PHE A 200 15.47 18.63 7.13
C PHE A 200 15.53 17.15 7.49
N TRP A 201 14.40 16.48 7.30
CA TRP A 201 14.26 15.05 7.55
C TRP A 201 14.23 14.28 6.23
N TRP A 202 15.05 13.24 6.12
CA TRP A 202 15.21 12.46 4.89
C TRP A 202 14.62 11.05 5.04
N PRO A 203 13.84 10.53 4.07
CA PRO A 203 13.21 9.22 4.22
C PRO A 203 14.22 8.06 4.22
N ILE A 204 15.40 8.24 3.63
CA ILE A 204 16.47 7.23 3.70
C ILE A 204 17.34 7.47 4.95
N LYS A 205 17.36 6.49 5.86
CA LYS A 205 18.07 6.55 7.15
C LYS A 205 19.45 5.92 7.11
N SER A 206 19.65 4.98 6.21
CA SER A 206 20.94 4.32 5.99
C SER A 206 21.04 3.85 4.54
N GLU A 207 22.28 3.76 4.03
CA GLU A 207 22.53 3.13 2.73
C GLU A 207 22.19 1.63 2.85
N CYS A 208 21.35 1.13 1.96
CA CYS A 208 20.89 -0.26 1.99
C CYS A 208 21.29 -1.03 0.74
N ALA A 209 21.85 -2.22 0.94
CA ALA A 209 22.02 -3.21 -0.12
C ALA A 209 20.67 -3.88 -0.41
N LEU A 210 20.44 -4.27 -1.68
CA LEU A 210 19.18 -4.85 -2.12
C LEU A 210 19.36 -6.29 -2.57
N GLU A 211 18.50 -7.17 -2.05
CA GLU A 211 18.32 -8.53 -2.54
C GLU A 211 17.01 -8.61 -3.35
N PHE A 212 17.08 -9.22 -4.55
CA PHE A 212 15.94 -9.36 -5.45
C PHE A 212 15.47 -10.81 -5.53
N THR A 213 14.16 -11.03 -5.39
CA THR A 213 13.55 -12.36 -5.51
C THR A 213 12.26 -12.30 -6.31
N THR A 214 11.99 -13.32 -7.12
CA THR A 214 10.69 -13.46 -7.80
C THR A 214 9.74 -14.22 -6.88
N PRO A 215 8.63 -13.61 -6.45
CA PRO A 215 7.61 -14.30 -5.68
C PRO A 215 6.88 -15.31 -6.57
N GLY A 216 6.56 -16.49 -6.04
CA GLY A 216 5.86 -17.53 -6.81
C GLY A 216 4.35 -17.27 -7.00
N ARG A 217 3.73 -16.49 -6.10
CA ARG A 217 2.32 -16.08 -6.14
C ARG A 217 2.24 -14.66 -5.60
N GLU A 218 2.11 -13.67 -6.48
CA GLU A 218 1.98 -12.27 -6.07
C GLU A 218 1.37 -11.41 -7.19
N ILE A 219 0.04 -11.42 -7.26
CA ILE A 219 -0.76 -10.66 -8.24
C ILE A 219 -1.63 -9.61 -7.54
N PHE A 220 -1.65 -9.60 -6.21
CA PHE A 220 -2.59 -8.82 -5.41
C PHE A 220 -1.81 -7.79 -4.57
N ALA A 221 -2.23 -6.53 -4.61
CA ALA A 221 -1.79 -5.52 -3.65
C ALA A 221 -2.94 -5.33 -2.65
N PRO A 222 -2.64 -5.26 -1.34
CA PRO A 222 -3.68 -5.13 -0.34
C PRO A 222 -4.45 -3.82 -0.53
N ASN A 223 -3.70 -2.73 -0.76
CA ASN A 223 -4.33 -1.44 -0.93
C ASN A 223 -4.90 -1.24 -2.35
N ASP A 224 -6.18 -0.89 -2.39
CA ASP A 224 -6.99 -0.67 -3.59
C ASP A 224 -6.25 0.19 -4.63
N SER A 225 -5.95 -0.40 -5.79
CA SER A 225 -5.39 0.31 -6.94
C SER A 225 -6.39 0.32 -8.09
N ILE A 226 -6.42 1.42 -8.85
CA ILE A 226 -7.21 1.48 -10.10
C ILE A 226 -6.80 0.42 -11.13
N ASN A 227 -5.60 -0.15 -10.99
CA ASN A 227 -5.07 -1.19 -11.87
C ASN A 227 -5.39 -2.61 -11.36
N HIS A 228 -6.15 -2.76 -10.27
CA HIS A 228 -6.30 -4.04 -9.62
C HIS A 228 -7.07 -5.04 -10.52
N PRO A 229 -6.47 -6.18 -10.93
CA PRO A 229 -7.04 -7.05 -11.96
C PRO A 229 -8.35 -7.73 -11.52
N LEU A 230 -8.57 -7.87 -10.22
CA LEU A 230 -9.83 -8.38 -9.69
C LEU A 230 -11.01 -7.45 -10.00
N LEU A 231 -10.82 -6.13 -10.13
CA LEU A 231 -11.92 -5.21 -10.44
C LEU A 231 -12.58 -5.56 -11.78
N GLU A 232 -11.75 -5.68 -12.82
CA GLU A 232 -12.23 -6.05 -14.15
C GLU A 232 -12.81 -7.46 -14.15
N LYS A 233 -12.10 -8.43 -13.57
CA LYS A 233 -12.53 -9.84 -13.58
C LYS A 233 -13.83 -10.06 -12.80
N TRP A 234 -13.99 -9.40 -11.66
CA TRP A 234 -15.22 -9.42 -10.88
C TRP A 234 -16.39 -8.82 -11.67
N ASN A 235 -16.21 -7.63 -12.24
CA ASN A 235 -17.28 -6.95 -12.98
C ASN A 235 -17.71 -7.71 -14.25
N GLN A 236 -16.80 -8.49 -14.85
CA GLN A 236 -17.13 -9.39 -15.95
C GLN A 236 -17.92 -10.63 -15.48
N ALA A 237 -17.53 -11.24 -14.36
CA ALA A 237 -18.17 -12.44 -13.83
C ALA A 237 -19.53 -12.15 -13.15
N TYR A 238 -19.64 -11.00 -12.49
CA TYR A 238 -20.78 -10.59 -11.66
C TYR A 238 -21.24 -9.16 -11.99
N PRO A 239 -21.73 -8.88 -13.21
CA PRO A 239 -22.07 -7.53 -13.65
C PRO A 239 -23.19 -6.87 -12.82
N GLU A 240 -24.08 -7.67 -12.23
CA GLU A 240 -25.15 -7.18 -11.33
C GLU A 240 -24.62 -6.77 -9.94
N GLN A 241 -23.35 -7.08 -9.64
CA GLN A 241 -22.64 -6.74 -8.40
C GLN A 241 -21.37 -5.94 -8.73
N ALA A 242 -21.42 -5.13 -9.78
CA ALA A 242 -20.25 -4.39 -10.23
C ALA A 242 -19.70 -3.46 -9.14
N ILE A 243 -18.38 -3.49 -8.98
CA ILE A 243 -17.61 -2.68 -8.04
C ILE A 243 -16.76 -1.66 -8.78
N THR A 244 -16.43 -0.57 -8.10
CA THR A 244 -15.56 0.51 -8.57
C THR A 244 -14.22 0.55 -7.84
N SER A 245 -14.17 -0.06 -6.66
CA SER A 245 -13.02 -0.20 -5.77
C SER A 245 -13.10 -1.54 -5.06
N LEU A 246 -11.96 -2.08 -4.60
CA LEU A 246 -11.97 -3.22 -3.69
C LEU A 246 -12.63 -2.90 -2.35
N ASP A 247 -12.65 -1.62 -1.95
CA ASP A 247 -13.34 -1.16 -0.74
C ASP A 247 -14.86 -1.36 -0.82
N ASP A 248 -15.43 -1.56 -2.02
CA ASP A 248 -16.84 -1.92 -2.20
C ASP A 248 -17.14 -3.35 -1.67
N PHE A 249 -16.10 -4.16 -1.41
CA PHE A 249 -16.22 -5.41 -0.65
C PHE A 249 -16.34 -5.19 0.87
N ASP A 250 -16.24 -3.95 1.37
CA ASP A 250 -16.40 -3.57 2.79
C ASP A 250 -15.55 -4.46 3.71
N VAL A 251 -16.15 -5.05 4.75
CA VAL A 251 -15.50 -5.91 5.74
C VAL A 251 -14.81 -7.17 5.19
N TYR A 252 -14.97 -7.50 3.90
CA TYR A 252 -14.39 -8.71 3.30
C TYR A 252 -13.01 -8.49 2.67
N VAL A 253 -12.55 -7.25 2.50
CA VAL A 253 -11.28 -6.96 1.81
C VAL A 253 -10.10 -7.60 2.56
N GLU A 254 -10.08 -7.52 3.90
CA GLU A 254 -9.03 -8.12 4.75
C GLU A 254 -8.96 -9.65 4.57
N GLU A 255 -10.11 -10.33 4.46
CA GLU A 255 -10.14 -11.79 4.27
C GLU A 255 -9.61 -12.20 2.88
N ILE A 256 -9.90 -11.38 1.85
CA ILE A 256 -9.38 -11.57 0.49
C ILE A 256 -7.86 -11.31 0.47
N GLU A 257 -7.41 -10.25 1.12
CA GLU A 257 -5.99 -9.91 1.28
C GLU A 257 -5.21 -11.04 1.95
N ASP A 258 -5.69 -11.51 3.11
CA ASP A 258 -5.10 -12.60 3.87
C ASP A 258 -4.99 -13.88 3.02
N PHE A 259 -6.04 -14.20 2.24
CA PHE A 259 -6.02 -15.35 1.33
C PHE A 259 -4.89 -15.23 0.29
N THR A 260 -4.69 -14.04 -0.27
CA THR A 260 -3.67 -13.83 -1.30
C THR A 260 -2.24 -13.85 -0.77
N GLY A 261 -2.06 -13.77 0.56
CA GLY A 261 -0.74 -13.72 1.19
C GLY A 261 0.04 -12.46 0.80
N SER A 262 -0.67 -11.42 0.36
CA SER A 262 -0.09 -10.16 -0.07
C SER A 262 0.54 -9.44 1.11
N GLY A 263 1.82 -9.10 0.95
CA GLY A 263 2.61 -8.46 1.99
C GLY A 263 2.93 -7.01 1.70
N ASN A 264 3.23 -6.28 2.78
CA ASN A 264 3.84 -4.96 2.74
C ASN A 264 5.36 -5.13 2.60
N TYR A 265 5.87 -4.90 1.40
CA TYR A 265 7.31 -4.93 1.12
C TYR A 265 7.62 -4.12 -0.14
N SER A 266 8.88 -3.73 -0.30
CA SER A 266 9.34 -2.97 -1.46
C SER A 266 9.41 -3.86 -2.71
N ARG A 267 9.02 -3.35 -3.88
CA ARG A 267 8.84 -4.17 -5.09
C ARG A 267 9.08 -3.39 -6.38
N LEU A 268 9.47 -4.12 -7.43
CA LEU A 268 9.42 -3.67 -8.82
C LEU A 268 8.30 -4.44 -9.52
N GLY A 269 7.53 -3.78 -10.39
CA GLY A 269 6.35 -4.40 -10.99
C GLY A 269 5.27 -4.71 -9.96
N GLY A 270 4.40 -5.65 -10.30
CA GLY A 270 3.17 -5.89 -9.56
C GLY A 270 2.29 -4.64 -9.50
N LEU A 271 1.54 -4.53 -8.41
CA LEU A 271 0.70 -3.36 -8.14
C LEU A 271 1.42 -2.41 -7.14
N PRO A 272 1.25 -1.08 -7.32
CA PRO A 272 1.68 -0.11 -6.32
C PRO A 272 0.88 -0.28 -5.02
N ASP A 273 1.42 0.28 -3.93
CA ASP A 273 0.85 0.13 -2.59
C ASP A 273 0.52 1.52 -2.05
N PHE A 274 -0.74 1.95 -2.18
CA PHE A 274 -1.18 3.30 -1.80
C PHE A 274 -1.86 3.27 -0.43
N ILE A 275 -1.12 3.59 0.63
CA ILE A 275 -1.60 3.48 2.02
C ILE A 275 -2.86 4.31 2.30
N GLN A 276 -3.01 5.46 1.62
CA GLN A 276 -4.18 6.34 1.76
C GLN A 276 -5.20 6.22 0.61
N GLY A 277 -5.11 5.14 -0.17
CA GLY A 277 -5.89 4.93 -1.39
C GLY A 277 -5.23 5.56 -2.63
N ASP A 278 -5.56 5.01 -3.80
CA ASP A 278 -4.95 5.41 -5.07
C ASP A 278 -5.41 6.81 -5.53
N PRO A 279 -4.55 7.85 -5.43
CA PRO A 279 -4.96 9.23 -5.73
C PRO A 279 -5.29 9.44 -7.21
N ARG A 280 -4.87 8.51 -8.08
CA ARG A 280 -5.21 8.56 -9.51
C ARG A 280 -6.71 8.42 -9.72
N ARG A 281 -7.48 7.92 -8.75
CA ARG A 281 -8.96 7.89 -8.79
C ARG A 281 -9.58 9.29 -8.92
N GLU A 282 -8.91 10.32 -8.41
CA GLU A 282 -9.41 11.71 -8.48
C GLU A 282 -9.15 12.37 -9.84
N GLU A 283 -8.29 11.75 -10.67
CA GLU A 283 -7.95 12.26 -11.98
C GLU A 283 -9.01 11.92 -13.04
N PRO A 284 -9.26 12.81 -14.02
CA PRO A 284 -10.15 12.51 -15.14
C PRO A 284 -9.78 11.20 -15.84
N GLU A 285 -10.76 10.34 -16.13
CA GLU A 285 -10.55 8.99 -16.71
C GLU A 285 -9.63 8.97 -17.95
N ASN A 286 -9.65 10.03 -18.75
CA ASN A 286 -8.86 10.18 -19.97
C ASN A 286 -7.54 10.95 -19.79
N SER A 287 -7.15 11.28 -18.56
CA SER A 287 -5.92 12.02 -18.26
C SER A 287 -4.67 11.18 -18.57
N ASP A 288 -3.51 11.84 -18.69
CA ASP A 288 -2.23 11.14 -18.81
C ASP A 288 -1.91 10.32 -17.56
N ILE A 289 -2.24 10.84 -16.37
CA ILE A 289 -1.98 10.19 -15.09
C ILE A 289 -2.72 8.84 -14.99
N ARG A 290 -3.97 8.76 -15.45
CA ARG A 290 -4.75 7.50 -15.47
C ARG A 290 -4.14 6.41 -16.35
N ARG A 291 -3.33 6.76 -17.34
CA ARG A 291 -2.63 5.78 -18.21
C ARG A 291 -1.35 5.22 -17.58
N ARG A 292 -0.87 5.79 -16.49
CA ARG A 292 0.36 5.35 -15.83
C ARG A 292 0.01 4.15 -14.96
N THR A 293 0.18 2.94 -15.51
CA THR A 293 -0.29 1.69 -14.87
C THR A 293 0.81 0.72 -14.45
N VAL A 294 2.04 0.88 -14.96
CA VAL A 294 3.15 -0.02 -14.63
C VAL A 294 3.89 0.48 -13.41
N ASN A 295 3.93 -0.33 -12.34
CA ASN A 295 4.71 -0.02 -11.14
C ASN A 295 6.22 -0.17 -11.44
N LEU A 296 6.94 0.94 -11.47
CA LEU A 296 8.40 0.91 -11.57
C LEU A 296 9.01 0.50 -10.24
N LEU A 297 8.57 1.13 -9.16
CA LEU A 297 9.12 0.92 -7.83
C LEU A 297 8.08 1.29 -6.78
N THR A 298 7.91 0.40 -5.81
CA THR A 298 7.31 0.71 -4.51
C THR A 298 8.39 0.53 -3.45
N ILE A 299 8.57 1.53 -2.58
CA ILE A 299 9.42 1.45 -1.39
C ILE A 299 8.52 1.54 -0.16
N ASN A 300 8.46 0.46 0.60
CA ASN A 300 7.77 0.42 1.89
C ASN A 300 8.74 0.84 3.02
N SER A 301 8.22 1.50 4.05
CA SER A 301 8.99 1.82 5.25
C SER A 301 9.49 0.54 5.92
N ASN A 302 10.81 0.40 6.05
CA ASN A 302 11.47 -0.79 6.58
C ASN A 302 12.89 -0.42 7.05
N ILE A 303 13.76 -1.41 7.22
CA ILE A 303 15.18 -1.24 7.54
C ILE A 303 15.80 -0.17 6.62
N GLY A 304 16.31 0.89 7.23
CA GLY A 304 16.99 2.00 6.57
C GLY A 304 16.11 2.97 5.78
N VAL A 305 14.78 2.80 5.76
CA VAL A 305 13.85 3.69 5.04
C VAL A 305 12.58 3.95 5.85
N LEU A 306 12.20 5.21 6.01
CA LEU A 306 10.99 5.61 6.73
C LEU A 306 10.28 6.75 6.01
N TRP A 307 9.09 6.48 5.49
CA TRP A 307 8.21 7.45 4.83
C TRP A 307 7.15 7.93 5.81
N GLY A 308 7.30 9.14 6.36
CA GLY A 308 6.36 9.69 7.34
C GLY A 308 6.15 8.74 8.53
N ASP A 309 4.89 8.49 8.88
CA ASP A 309 4.51 7.47 9.88
C ASP A 309 4.32 6.09 9.22
N CYS A 310 5.45 5.44 8.91
CA CYS A 310 5.51 4.08 8.38
C CYS A 310 4.73 3.84 7.07
N GLY A 311 4.87 4.76 6.12
CA GLY A 311 4.21 4.74 4.83
C GLY A 311 4.95 4.07 3.68
N THR A 312 4.56 4.43 2.46
CA THR A 312 5.07 3.92 1.19
C THR A 312 5.34 5.05 0.21
N ALA A 313 6.27 4.82 -0.73
CA ALA A 313 6.44 5.65 -1.91
C ALA A 313 6.34 4.81 -3.18
N ASN A 314 5.68 5.35 -4.20
CA ASN A 314 5.30 4.65 -5.42
C ASN A 314 5.71 5.46 -6.66
N TRP A 315 6.30 4.79 -7.65
CA TRP A 315 6.62 5.34 -8.96
C TRP A 315 5.93 4.53 -10.05
N VAL A 316 5.03 5.15 -10.81
CA VAL A 316 4.19 4.47 -11.80
C VAL A 316 4.33 5.13 -13.17
N ILE A 317 4.50 4.34 -14.22
CA ILE A 317 4.73 4.83 -15.60
C ILE A 317 3.70 4.29 -16.58
N ALA A 318 3.48 5.03 -17.67
CA ALA A 318 2.65 4.56 -18.78
C ALA A 318 3.36 3.42 -19.56
N PRO A 319 2.65 2.35 -19.96
CA PRO A 319 3.26 1.21 -20.66
C PRO A 319 4.02 1.58 -21.95
N ASP A 320 3.49 2.52 -22.73
CA ASP A 320 4.10 2.98 -23.98
C ASP A 320 5.39 3.77 -23.75
N ARG A 321 5.43 4.60 -22.69
CA ARG A 321 6.65 5.30 -22.27
C ARG A 321 7.71 4.34 -21.76
N LEU A 322 7.33 3.33 -20.98
CA LEU A 322 8.26 2.28 -20.56
C LEU A 322 8.84 1.54 -21.77
N ALA A 323 8.01 1.15 -22.74
CA ALA A 323 8.46 0.51 -23.97
C ALA A 323 9.43 1.39 -24.77
N ALA A 324 9.22 2.72 -24.77
CA ALA A 324 10.12 3.70 -25.36
C ALA A 324 11.36 4.03 -24.50
N ARG A 325 11.44 3.49 -23.27
CA ARG A 325 12.45 3.85 -22.24
C ARG A 325 12.48 5.33 -21.93
N ASP A 326 11.32 5.97 -21.99
CA ASP A 326 11.12 7.38 -21.72
C ASP A 326 10.62 7.59 -20.29
N PHE A 327 11.54 7.85 -19.37
CA PHE A 327 11.26 8.08 -17.96
C PHE A 327 10.99 9.56 -17.63
N SER A 328 10.79 10.42 -18.63
CA SER A 328 10.54 11.85 -18.42
C SER A 328 9.20 12.17 -17.75
N GLN A 329 8.26 11.22 -17.77
CA GLN A 329 6.95 11.34 -17.14
C GLN A 329 6.63 10.08 -16.35
N VAL A 330 6.86 10.16 -15.04
CA VAL A 330 6.56 9.13 -14.06
C VAL A 330 5.65 9.74 -13.01
N PHE A 331 4.57 9.06 -12.66
CA PHE A 331 3.75 9.45 -11.52
C PHE A 331 4.48 9.04 -10.26
N TYR A 332 4.71 9.99 -9.37
CA TYR A 332 5.28 9.77 -8.07
C TYR A 332 4.27 10.14 -6.98
N GLU A 333 4.15 9.27 -6.00
CA GLU A 333 3.36 9.48 -4.80
C GLU A 333 4.10 8.90 -3.59
N TRP A 334 3.87 9.50 -2.44
CA TRP A 334 4.13 8.85 -1.16
C TRP A 334 3.03 9.25 -0.17
N SER A 335 2.70 8.33 0.73
CA SER A 335 1.72 8.53 1.79
C SER A 335 2.10 7.69 3.01
N CYS A 336 1.55 8.03 4.16
CA CYS A 336 1.76 7.32 5.42
C CYS A 336 0.45 7.22 6.22
N SER A 337 0.49 6.56 7.38
CA SER A 337 -0.69 6.43 8.25
C SER A 337 -1.03 7.72 9.00
#